data_AF-A0A853G2J4-F1
#
_entry.id   AF-A0A853G2J4-F1
#
_cell.length_a   1.000
_cell.length_b   1.000
_cell.length_c   1.000
_cell.angle_alpha   90.00
_cell.angle_beta   90.00
_cell.angle_gamma   90.00
#
_symmetry.space_group_name_H-M   'P 1'
#
loop_
_entity.id
_entity.type
_entity.pdbx_description
1 polymer ?
#
loop_
_entity_poly.entity_id
_entity_poly.type
_entity_poly.pdbx_seq_one_letter_code
_entity_poly.pdbx_strand_id
1 'polypeptide(L)'
;MGWGWLPGPLPSTLDQPHVDDPPDDFSSQDFWRWVKEATTWDIASGRDNPLANSRANAARQRWEGGGLPAFYDTRAERSGVPLGFAVTLRHPGPGDLAVTTRSAAETFFQRPVPRPDGLAETDNLFHPYWQARLAPHPLHKRGAP
;
A
#
# COMPACT_ATOMS: atom_id res chain seq x y z
N MET A 1 6.25 -7.49 -2.62
CA MET A 1 4.86 -7.96 -2.82
C MET A 1 4.22 -8.03 -1.45
N GLY A 2 3.58 -6.95 -0.99
CA GLY A 2 2.83 -6.93 0.27
C GLY A 2 1.34 -7.08 -0.03
N TRP A 3 0.59 -7.77 0.83
CA TRP A 3 -0.86 -7.91 0.70
C TRP A 3 -1.53 -7.06 1.77
N GLY A 4 -2.58 -6.32 1.38
CA GLY A 4 -3.43 -5.55 2.28
C GLY A 4 -4.80 -6.22 2.38
N TRP A 5 -5.35 -6.28 3.59
CA TRP A 5 -6.71 -6.76 3.82
C TRP A 5 -7.63 -5.57 4.07
N LEU A 6 -8.66 -5.44 3.25
CA LEU A 6 -9.69 -4.41 3.36
C LEU A 6 -10.94 -5.09 3.94
N PRO A 7 -11.27 -4.90 5.23
CA PRO A 7 -12.50 -5.43 5.78
C PRO A 7 -13.70 -4.79 5.07
N GLY A 8 -14.73 -5.59 4.81
CA GLY A 8 -16.02 -5.08 4.35
C GLY A 8 -16.71 -4.20 5.42
N PRO A 9 -17.91 -3.67 5.12
CA PRO A 9 -18.65 -2.79 6.04
C PRO A 9 -19.05 -3.47 7.36
N LEU A 10 -19.00 -4.80 7.45
CA LEU A 10 -19.17 -5.54 8.68
C LEU A 10 -17.80 -5.76 9.33
N PRO A 11 -17.66 -5.54 10.65
CA PRO A 11 -16.45 -5.88 11.38
C PRO A 11 -16.23 -7.38 11.26
N SER A 12 -15.32 -7.73 10.36
CA SER A 12 -14.74 -9.06 10.27
C SER A 12 -13.46 -9.03 11.08
N THR A 13 -13.14 -10.13 11.73
CA THR A 13 -11.80 -10.41 12.23
C THR A 13 -11.24 -11.49 11.32
N LEU A 14 -9.97 -11.35 10.92
CA LEU A 14 -9.24 -12.48 10.34
C LEU A 14 -9.08 -13.51 11.46
N ASP A 15 -10.02 -14.44 11.55
CA ASP A 15 -10.02 -15.53 12.53
C ASP A 15 -9.05 -16.62 12.08
N GLN A 16 -7.76 -16.29 12.12
CA GLN A 16 -6.69 -17.24 11.88
C GLN A 16 -6.14 -17.73 13.21
N PRO A 17 -5.80 -19.03 13.33
CA PRO A 17 -5.16 -19.56 14.53
C PRO A 17 -3.88 -18.77 14.83
N HIS A 18 -3.82 -18.15 16.00
CA HIS A 18 -2.66 -17.43 16.51
C HIS A 18 -2.65 -17.48 18.04
N VAL A 19 -1.49 -17.20 18.60
CA VAL A 19 -1.27 -16.97 20.04
C VAL A 19 -1.06 -15.46 20.24
N ASP A 20 -1.71 -14.85 21.22
CA ASP A 20 -1.62 -13.39 21.45
C ASP A 20 -0.22 -12.92 21.85
N ASP A 21 0.47 -13.72 22.68
CA ASP A 21 1.80 -13.41 23.23
C ASP A 21 2.81 -14.51 22.87
N PRO A 22 3.25 -14.59 21.60
CA PRO A 22 4.28 -15.54 21.21
C PRO A 22 5.65 -15.07 21.74
N PRO A 23 6.58 -15.98 22.04
CA PRO A 23 7.95 -15.62 22.38
C PRO A 23 8.61 -14.74 21.30
N ASP A 24 9.34 -13.72 21.73
CA ASP A 24 10.15 -12.87 20.85
C ASP A 24 11.30 -13.66 20.22
N ASP A 25 11.85 -14.60 20.99
CA ASP A 25 12.83 -15.60 20.57
C ASP A 25 12.62 -16.92 21.31
N PHE A 26 13.41 -17.94 20.97
CA PHE A 26 13.36 -19.27 21.59
C PHE A 26 14.60 -19.54 22.48
N SER A 27 15.15 -18.50 23.11
CA SER A 27 16.32 -18.63 23.99
C SER A 27 15.98 -19.23 25.35
N SER A 28 14.78 -18.96 25.87
CA SER A 28 14.27 -19.46 27.16
C SER A 28 13.54 -20.80 27.07
N GLN A 29 13.10 -21.19 25.87
CA GLN A 29 12.34 -22.41 25.61
C GLN A 29 12.55 -22.90 24.19
N ASP A 30 12.71 -24.22 24.02
CA ASP A 30 12.80 -24.85 22.70
C ASP A 30 11.50 -24.65 21.90
N PHE A 31 11.65 -24.31 20.62
CA PHE A 31 10.55 -24.16 19.66
C PHE A 31 9.52 -25.31 19.71
N TRP A 32 9.99 -26.57 19.69
CA TRP A 32 9.09 -27.72 19.68
C TRP A 32 8.31 -27.93 20.97
N ARG A 33 8.84 -27.44 22.10
CA ARG A 33 8.12 -27.48 23.38
C ARG A 33 7.00 -26.45 23.36
N TRP A 34 7.31 -25.23 22.90
CA TRP A 34 6.31 -24.18 22.73
C TRP A 34 5.19 -24.58 21.77
N VAL A 35 5.51 -25.16 20.60
CA VAL A 35 4.50 -25.60 19.61
C VAL A 35 3.48 -26.55 20.25
N LYS A 36 3.93 -27.51 21.08
CA LYS A 36 3.05 -28.49 21.73
C LYS A 36 2.22 -27.91 22.88
N GLU A 37 2.74 -26.90 23.58
CA GLU A 37 2.09 -26.29 24.74
C GLU A 37 1.12 -25.17 24.36
N ALA A 38 1.46 -24.37 23.36
CA ALA A 38 0.74 -23.15 23.00
C ALA A 38 -0.12 -23.29 21.74
N THR A 39 0.05 -24.35 20.96
CA THR A 39 -0.65 -24.52 19.67
C THR A 39 -1.08 -25.95 19.42
N THR A 40 -2.02 -26.16 18.50
CA THR A 40 -2.36 -27.49 17.96
C THR A 40 -1.75 -27.73 16.58
N TRP A 41 -0.71 -26.97 16.23
CA TRP A 41 -0.17 -26.95 14.87
C TRP A 41 0.77 -28.12 14.60
N ASP A 42 0.63 -28.70 13.42
CA ASP A 42 1.53 -29.71 12.87
C ASP A 42 2.34 -29.08 11.73
N ILE A 43 3.67 -29.12 11.83
CA ILE A 43 4.55 -28.54 10.80
C ILE A 43 4.46 -29.26 9.45
N ALA A 44 4.12 -30.56 9.45
CA ALA A 44 4.19 -31.40 8.27
C ALA A 44 2.89 -31.38 7.47
N SER A 45 1.76 -31.24 8.16
CA SER A 45 0.41 -31.28 7.56
C SER A 45 -0.39 -29.99 7.73
N GLY A 46 0.02 -29.13 8.66
CA GLY A 46 -0.67 -27.88 8.98
C GLY A 46 -0.49 -26.84 7.88
N ARG A 47 -1.61 -26.18 7.54
CA ARG A 47 -1.63 -25.10 6.53
C ARG A 47 -1.39 -23.71 7.11
N ASP A 48 -1.70 -23.53 8.38
CA ASP A 48 -1.60 -22.24 9.08
C ASP A 48 -0.41 -22.25 10.02
N ASN A 49 0.51 -21.29 9.89
CA ASN A 49 1.63 -21.14 10.82
C ASN A 49 1.23 -20.17 11.94
N PRO A 50 0.90 -20.67 13.15
CA PRO A 50 0.38 -19.84 14.22
C PRO A 50 1.40 -18.79 14.69
N LEU A 51 2.70 -19.09 14.66
CA LEU A 51 3.74 -18.12 15.01
C LEU A 51 3.80 -16.97 14.00
N ALA A 52 3.72 -17.28 12.71
CA ALA A 52 3.68 -16.26 11.66
C ALA A 52 2.40 -15.41 11.76
N ASN A 53 1.26 -16.03 12.05
CA ASN A 53 -0.01 -15.34 12.24
C ASN A 53 0.02 -14.43 13.46
N SER A 54 0.59 -14.88 14.59
CA SER A 54 0.79 -14.04 15.77
C SER A 54 1.62 -12.82 15.48
N ARG A 55 2.75 -12.96 14.76
CA ARG A 55 3.58 -11.83 14.36
C ARG A 55 2.85 -10.89 13.40
N ALA A 56 2.09 -11.42 12.45
CA ALA A 56 1.27 -10.62 11.54
C ALA A 56 0.15 -9.86 12.27
N ASN A 57 -0.43 -10.43 13.33
CA ASN A 57 -1.43 -9.76 14.16
C ASN A 57 -0.79 -8.65 15.02
N ALA A 58 0.30 -8.97 15.72
CA ALA A 58 1.03 -8.02 16.57
C ALA A 58 1.59 -6.82 15.79
N ALA A 59 2.14 -7.05 14.59
CA ALA A 59 2.70 -6.01 13.73
C ALA A 59 1.69 -5.40 12.74
N ARG A 60 0.37 -5.59 12.96
CA ARG A 60 -0.65 -5.11 12.02
C ARG A 60 -0.66 -3.58 11.94
N GLN A 61 -0.21 -3.04 10.81
CA GLN A 61 -0.42 -1.63 10.49
C GLN A 61 -1.88 -1.40 10.08
N ARG A 62 -2.62 -0.63 10.88
CA ARG A 62 -3.96 -0.15 10.51
C ARG A 62 -3.81 1.14 9.71
N TRP A 63 -4.36 1.14 8.50
CA TRP A 63 -4.47 2.32 7.66
C TRP A 63 -5.90 2.83 7.74
N GLU A 64 -6.07 4.11 8.10
CA GLU A 64 -7.38 4.75 7.96
C GLU A 64 -7.67 4.93 6.48
N GLY A 65 -8.58 4.10 5.95
CA GLY A 65 -9.04 4.19 4.56
C GLY A 65 -10.39 4.91 4.48
N GLY A 66 -10.54 5.82 3.53
CA GLY A 66 -11.79 6.56 3.29
C GLY A 66 -12.94 5.75 2.64
N GLY A 67 -12.89 4.42 2.69
CA GLY A 67 -13.79 3.53 1.97
C GLY A 67 -13.49 3.43 0.46
N LEU A 68 -14.26 2.58 -0.24
CA LEU A 68 -14.20 2.52 -1.70
C LEU A 68 -14.85 3.79 -2.28
N PRO A 69 -14.19 4.51 -3.20
CA PRO A 69 -14.80 5.63 -3.90
C PRO A 69 -16.09 5.16 -4.60
N ALA A 70 -17.16 5.97 -4.54
CA ALA A 70 -18.43 5.67 -5.22
C ALA A 70 -18.31 5.67 -6.75
N PHE A 71 -17.17 6.12 -7.29
CA PHE A 71 -16.93 6.26 -8.72
C PHE A 71 -15.65 5.49 -9.08
N TYR A 72 -15.75 4.64 -10.10
CA TYR A 72 -14.65 3.85 -10.65
C TYR A 72 -14.13 4.43 -11.98
N ASP A 73 -14.39 5.71 -12.24
CA ASP A 73 -14.02 6.36 -13.49
C ASP A 73 -13.43 7.76 -13.26
N THR A 74 -12.81 8.30 -14.30
CA THR A 74 -12.26 9.66 -14.27
C THR A 74 -13.38 10.69 -14.31
N ARG A 75 -13.21 11.79 -13.56
CA ARG A 75 -14.18 12.89 -13.58
C ARG A 75 -14.05 13.61 -14.92
N ALA A 76 -15.14 13.72 -15.69
CA ALA A 76 -15.14 14.36 -17.01
C ALA A 76 -14.49 15.76 -17.02
N GLU A 77 -14.75 16.56 -15.98
CA GLU A 77 -14.15 17.91 -15.81
C GLU A 77 -12.61 17.92 -15.67
N ARG A 78 -12.00 16.77 -15.39
CA ARG A 78 -10.55 16.59 -15.25
C ARG A 78 -9.95 15.66 -16.31
N SER A 79 -10.73 15.24 -17.31
CA SER A 79 -10.19 14.45 -18.43
C SER A 79 -9.12 15.25 -19.17
N GLY A 80 -8.02 14.58 -19.51
CA GLY A 80 -6.85 15.17 -20.15
C GLY A 80 -5.91 15.92 -19.21
N VAL A 81 -6.24 16.06 -17.91
CA VAL A 81 -5.36 16.69 -16.92
C VAL A 81 -4.49 15.60 -16.27
N PRO A 82 -3.14 15.66 -16.39
CA PRO A 82 -2.26 14.71 -15.72
C PRO A 82 -2.44 14.73 -14.21
N LEU A 83 -2.46 13.55 -13.59
CA LEU A 83 -2.44 13.40 -12.14
C LEU A 83 -0.99 13.33 -11.64
N GLY A 84 -0.57 14.32 -10.86
CA GLY A 84 0.77 14.38 -10.28
C GLY A 84 0.86 13.78 -8.87
N PHE A 85 1.97 13.11 -8.59
CA PHE A 85 2.37 12.64 -7.27
C PHE A 85 3.81 13.09 -6.98
N ALA A 86 4.04 13.62 -5.78
CA ALA A 86 5.36 14.09 -5.36
C ALA A 86 5.66 13.65 -3.93
N VAL A 87 6.92 13.27 -3.68
CA VAL A 87 7.42 12.87 -2.36
C VAL A 87 8.66 13.70 -2.04
N THR A 88 8.67 14.26 -0.83
CA THR A 88 9.87 14.82 -0.20
C THR A 88 10.20 13.96 1.02
N LEU A 89 11.37 13.34 1.00
CA LEU A 89 11.93 12.66 2.17
C LEU A 89 12.98 13.55 2.81
N ARG A 90 12.87 13.76 4.12
CA ARG A 90 13.90 14.44 4.90
C ARG A 90 14.41 13.48 5.96
N HIS A 91 15.71 13.22 5.94
CA HIS A 91 16.38 12.32 6.88
C HIS A 91 17.49 13.06 7.61
N PRO A 92 17.60 12.95 8.95
CA PRO A 92 18.76 13.47 9.67
C PRO A 92 20.03 12.74 9.22
N GLY A 93 21.07 13.49 8.89
CA GLY A 93 22.39 13.00 8.53
C GLY A 93 23.42 13.33 9.62
N PRO A 94 24.69 12.93 9.42
CA PRO A 94 25.77 13.23 10.37
C PRO A 94 25.98 14.74 10.55
N GLY A 95 26.31 15.16 11.77
CA GLY A 95 26.71 16.54 12.07
C GLY A 95 25.63 17.59 11.86
N ASP A 96 24.40 17.33 12.32
CA ASP A 96 23.22 18.22 12.20
C ASP A 96 22.79 18.55 10.75
N LEU A 97 23.37 17.88 9.76
CA LEU A 97 22.92 18.00 8.38
C LEU A 97 21.60 17.26 8.19
N ALA A 98 20.72 17.78 7.33
CA ALA A 98 19.53 17.06 6.88
C ALA A 98 19.66 16.74 5.40
N VAL A 99 19.55 15.45 5.05
CA VAL A 99 19.48 15.01 3.66
C VAL A 99 18.03 15.14 3.20
N THR A 100 17.82 15.88 2.11
CA THR A 100 16.50 16.04 1.50
C THR A 100 16.51 15.43 0.11
N THR A 101 15.65 14.43 -0.11
CA THR A 101 15.44 13.80 -1.41
C THR A 101 14.05 14.15 -1.92
N ARG A 102 13.96 14.52 -3.20
CA ARG A 102 12.73 14.94 -3.87
C ARG A 102 12.51 14.11 -5.12
N SER A 103 11.29 13.63 -5.32
CA SER A 103 10.87 12.96 -6.54
C SER A 103 9.43 13.34 -6.88
N ALA A 104 9.13 13.49 -8.16
CA ALA A 104 7.78 13.73 -8.64
C ALA A 104 7.55 13.03 -9.98
N ALA A 105 6.33 12.53 -10.17
CA ALA A 105 5.89 11.89 -11.39
C ALA A 105 4.44 12.29 -11.68
N GLU A 106 4.05 12.20 -12.94
CA GLU A 106 2.66 12.37 -13.33
C GLU A 106 2.19 11.22 -14.21
N THR A 107 0.90 10.92 -14.10
CA THR A 107 0.18 9.92 -14.88
C THR A 107 -0.85 10.61 -15.77
N PHE A 108 -0.86 10.26 -17.05
CA PHE A 108 -1.74 10.85 -18.05
C PHE A 108 -2.27 9.79 -19.01
N PHE A 109 -3.43 10.04 -19.61
CA PHE A 109 -4.05 9.14 -20.57
C PHE A 109 -3.70 9.59 -21.99
N GLN A 110 -3.06 8.71 -22.76
CA GLN A 110 -2.72 8.98 -24.15
C GLN A 110 -2.72 7.71 -24.98
N ARG A 111 -3.53 7.70 -26.04
CA ARG A 111 -3.52 6.61 -27.02
C ARG A 111 -2.20 6.63 -27.80
N PRO A 112 -1.60 5.45 -28.07
CA PRO A 112 -0.42 5.36 -28.95
C PRO A 112 -0.71 5.80 -30.39
N VAL A 113 -1.95 5.55 -30.86
CA VAL A 113 -2.40 5.87 -32.21
C VAL A 113 -3.68 6.72 -32.12
N PRO A 114 -3.82 7.78 -32.92
CA PRO A 114 -5.07 8.54 -33.02
C PRO A 114 -6.27 7.67 -33.42
N ARG A 115 -7.49 8.10 -33.12
CA ARG A 115 -8.68 7.37 -33.56
C ARG A 115 -8.86 7.55 -35.08
N PRO A 116 -9.34 6.52 -35.81
CA PRO A 116 -9.64 6.64 -37.23
C PRO A 116 -10.72 7.69 -37.55
N ASP A 117 -11.61 7.98 -36.60
CA ASP A 117 -12.68 8.98 -36.70
C ASP A 117 -12.23 10.40 -36.32
N GLY A 118 -10.95 10.58 -35.94
CA GLY A 118 -10.40 11.87 -35.53
C GLY A 118 -10.86 12.38 -34.16
N LEU A 119 -11.67 11.62 -33.42
CA LEU A 119 -12.12 12.02 -32.09
C LEU A 119 -11.05 11.75 -31.03
N ALA A 120 -11.15 12.47 -29.91
CA ALA A 120 -10.36 12.18 -28.72
C ALA A 120 -11.06 11.09 -27.88
N GLU A 121 -10.28 10.14 -27.40
CA GLU A 121 -10.75 9.15 -26.45
C GLU A 121 -10.84 9.76 -25.06
N THR A 122 -11.94 9.52 -24.34
CA THR A 122 -12.07 9.93 -22.95
C THR A 122 -11.22 9.03 -22.05
N ASP A 123 -10.52 9.65 -21.11
CA ASP A 123 -9.73 8.95 -20.09
C ASP A 123 -10.62 7.98 -19.32
N ASN A 124 -10.22 6.72 -19.25
CA ASN A 124 -10.94 5.73 -18.46
C ASN A 124 -9.96 4.74 -17.81
N LEU A 125 -10.35 4.18 -16.67
CA LEU A 125 -9.47 3.30 -15.88
C LEU A 125 -9.30 1.88 -16.48
N PHE A 126 -10.10 1.50 -17.47
CA PHE A 126 -10.08 0.15 -18.04
C PHE A 126 -9.22 0.03 -19.30
N HIS A 127 -8.87 1.14 -19.93
CA HIS A 127 -8.03 1.16 -21.12
C HIS A 127 -6.54 1.19 -20.76
N PRO A 128 -5.69 0.45 -21.49
CA PRO A 128 -4.25 0.35 -21.20
C PRO A 128 -3.45 1.55 -21.75
N TYR A 129 -4.04 2.74 -21.78
CA TYR A 129 -3.45 3.95 -22.37
C TYR A 129 -2.93 4.93 -21.32
N TRP A 130 -2.89 4.51 -20.06
CA TRP A 130 -2.24 5.25 -18.99
C TRP A 130 -0.73 5.18 -19.13
N GLN A 131 -0.11 6.35 -19.16
CA GLN A 131 1.33 6.51 -19.20
C GLN A 131 1.80 7.27 -17.97
N ALA A 132 3.09 7.13 -17.65
CA ALA A 132 3.74 7.87 -16.57
C ALA A 132 5.00 8.54 -17.09
N ARG A 133 5.30 9.75 -16.58
CA ARG A 133 6.56 10.44 -16.84
C ARG A 133 7.06 11.18 -15.61
N LEU A 134 8.37 11.46 -15.59
CA LEU A 134 8.96 12.30 -14.56
C LEU A 134 8.33 13.70 -14.64
N ALA A 135 7.95 14.23 -13.48
CA ALA A 135 7.39 15.56 -13.37
C ALA A 135 8.34 16.47 -12.57
N PRO A 136 8.32 17.79 -12.81
CA PRO A 136 9.01 18.72 -11.94
C PRO A 136 8.44 18.62 -10.52
N HIS A 137 9.32 18.60 -9.51
CA HIS A 137 8.86 18.59 -8.13
C HIS A 137 8.10 19.90 -7.84
N PRO A 138 6.85 19.83 -7.34
CA PRO A 138 6.05 21.02 -7.11
C PRO A 138 6.78 21.93 -6.12
N LEU A 139 6.84 23.22 -6.46
CA LEU A 139 7.28 24.24 -5.52
C LEU A 139 6.20 24.37 -4.45
N HIS A 140 6.58 24.24 -3.19
CA HIS A 140 5.67 24.51 -2.09
C HIS A 140 5.21 25.97 -2.21
N LYS A 141 3.95 26.19 -2.62
CA LYS A 141 3.32 27.51 -2.48
C LYS A 141 3.20 27.75 -0.98
N ARG A 142 4.08 28.59 -0.42
CA ARG A 142 3.82 29.17 0.90
C ARG A 142 2.48 29.90 0.77
N GLY A 143 1.49 29.50 1.56
CA GLY A 143 0.28 30.28 1.70
C GLY A 143 0.67 31.71 2.08
N ALA A 144 0.12 32.69 1.36
CA ALA A 144 0.09 34.06 1.84
C ALA A 144 -0.70 34.09 3.17
N PRO A 145 -0.36 35.00 4.10
CA PRO A 145 -0.97 35.07 5.43
C PRO A 145 -2.49 35.28 5.39
#